data_AF-A0A433BRL1-F1
#
_entry.id   AF-A0A433BRL1-F1
#
_cell.length_a   1.000
_cell.length_b   1.000
_cell.length_c   1.000
_cell.angle_alpha   90.00
_cell.angle_beta   90.00
_cell.angle_gamma   90.00
#
_symmetry.space_group_name_H-M   'P 1'
#
loop_
_entity.id
_entity.type
_entity.pdbx_description
1 polymer ?
#
loop_
_entity_poly.entity_id
_entity_poly.type
_entity_poly.pdbx_seq_one_letter_code
_entity_poly.pdbx_strand_id
1 'polypeptide(L)'
;MTGRTPTGGLIYGVRLRSESVYRYVGLTTKTARVRLRQHLQVAGAGRKTPFYDWLRKQQREDLIVDPLDWTDGLDELGEAEIAWISLLRQEGHPLLNLAAGGLGPTGVVWTAEMREAARIRSTGRKMPSRFGAEAPFYQRNHSAEQRAKWSVARKGTNVGADNPNYGKFGADHPSFGHVMSEEAKAKLSEQRKGAGNPNFGRSASAETRAKMSAVRKGRPKPSSKRSAHTRHHTNRGIKKDTCQYCIEDSN
;
A
#
# COMPACT_ATOMS: atom_id res chain seq x y z
N MET A 1 39.46 -8.75 -8.26
CA MET A 1 39.31 -9.30 -6.89
C MET A 1 37.86 -9.71 -6.70
N THR A 2 37.62 -11.02 -6.71
CA THR A 2 36.30 -11.65 -6.60
C THR A 2 35.72 -11.42 -5.21
N GLY A 3 34.75 -10.51 -5.09
CA GLY A 3 34.07 -10.21 -3.84
C GLY A 3 33.19 -11.39 -3.42
N ARG A 4 33.67 -12.16 -2.44
CA ARG A 4 32.85 -13.15 -1.72
C ARG A 4 31.69 -12.39 -1.10
N THR A 5 30.46 -12.71 -1.49
CA THR A 5 29.25 -12.19 -0.85
C THR A 5 29.37 -12.53 0.64
N PRO A 6 29.27 -11.55 1.56
CA PRO A 6 29.35 -11.84 2.98
C PRO A 6 28.26 -12.85 3.32
N THR A 7 28.67 -13.98 3.88
CA THR A 7 27.78 -15.10 4.22
C THR A 7 26.90 -14.77 5.42
N GLY A 8 27.30 -13.80 6.26
CA GLY A 8 26.55 -13.39 7.46
C GLY A 8 26.53 -11.87 7.67
N GLY A 9 25.93 -11.44 8.78
CA GLY A 9 25.80 -10.03 9.17
C GLY A 9 26.08 -9.79 10.65
N LEU A 10 26.42 -8.54 10.95
CA LEU A 10 26.75 -8.04 12.28
C LEU A 10 25.62 -7.15 12.81
N ILE A 11 25.18 -7.43 14.03
CA ILE A 11 24.40 -6.50 14.85
C ILE A 11 25.38 -5.64 15.65
N TYR A 12 25.16 -4.32 15.66
CA TYR A 12 25.99 -3.38 16.39
C TYR A 12 25.17 -2.38 17.18
N GLY A 13 25.76 -1.90 18.28
CA GLY A 13 25.25 -0.83 19.11
C GLY A 13 26.10 0.44 18.97
N VAL A 14 25.48 1.61 19.05
CA VAL A 14 26.18 2.90 19.08
C VAL A 14 25.89 3.60 20.41
N ARG A 15 26.94 4.06 21.07
CA ARG A 15 26.89 4.78 22.36
C ARG A 15 27.98 5.85 22.45
N LEU A 16 27.93 6.65 23.51
CA LEU A 16 29.05 7.52 23.88
C LEU A 16 30.11 6.73 24.65
N ARG A 17 31.37 7.16 24.54
CA ARG A 17 32.50 6.60 25.29
C ARG A 17 32.29 6.75 26.80
N SER A 18 31.69 7.86 27.23
CA SER A 18 31.37 8.18 28.62
C SER A 18 30.18 7.40 29.17
N GLU A 19 29.36 6.79 28.32
CA GLU A 19 28.12 6.12 28.72
C GLU A 19 28.17 4.62 28.39
N SER A 20 27.64 3.78 29.26
CA SER A 20 27.38 2.37 28.94
C SER A 20 26.07 2.18 28.17
N VAL A 21 25.24 3.23 28.05
CA VAL A 21 23.94 3.13 27.41
C VAL A 21 24.01 3.28 25.90
N TYR A 22 23.53 2.26 25.18
CA TYR A 22 23.28 2.35 23.76
C TYR A 22 22.17 3.35 23.42
N ARG A 23 22.41 4.12 22.34
CA ARG A 23 21.48 5.07 21.75
C ARG A 23 20.91 4.59 20.42
N TYR A 24 21.53 3.58 19.81
CA TYR A 24 21.07 3.03 18.54
C TYR A 24 21.58 1.61 18.36
N VAL A 25 20.73 0.76 17.78
CA VAL A 25 21.09 -0.58 17.31
C VAL A 25 20.88 -0.64 15.81
N GLY A 26 21.77 -1.30 15.08
CA GLY A 26 21.55 -1.56 13.67
C GLY A 26 22.20 -2.85 13.22
N LEU A 27 21.85 -3.28 12.01
CA LEU A 27 22.48 -4.39 11.32
C LEU A 27 23.38 -3.92 10.16
N THR A 28 24.40 -4.72 9.83
CA THR A 28 25.24 -4.49 8.66
C THR A 28 25.93 -5.77 8.19
N THR A 29 26.15 -5.91 6.88
CA THR A 29 27.02 -6.95 6.31
C THR A 29 28.49 -6.52 6.23
N LYS A 30 28.80 -5.31 6.70
CA LYS A 30 30.15 -4.74 6.78
C LYS A 30 30.61 -4.72 8.24
N THR A 31 31.80 -4.17 8.50
CA THR A 31 32.22 -3.94 9.88
C THR A 31 31.48 -2.77 10.53
N ALA A 32 31.29 -2.85 11.85
CA ALA A 32 30.63 -1.81 12.66
C ALA A 32 31.25 -0.41 12.43
N ARG A 33 32.59 -0.34 12.37
CA ARG A 33 33.34 0.91 12.11
C ARG A 33 33.00 1.54 10.75
N VAL A 34 32.93 0.72 9.69
CA VAL A 34 32.55 1.21 8.36
C VAL A 34 31.12 1.73 8.38
N ARG A 35 30.22 1.02 9.09
CA ARG A 35 28.82 1.40 9.18
C ARG A 35 28.60 2.70 9.96
N LEU A 36 29.34 2.92 11.05
CA LEU A 36 29.31 4.19 11.79
C LEU A 36 29.75 5.36 10.90
N ARG A 37 30.83 5.19 10.12
CA ARG A 37 31.28 6.22 9.16
C ARG A 37 30.20 6.59 8.15
N GLN A 38 29.49 5.58 7.62
CA GLN A 38 28.37 5.80 6.71
C GLN A 38 27.23 6.56 7.40
N HIS A 39 26.91 6.26 8.66
CA HIS A 39 25.91 7.02 9.40
C HIS A 39 26.30 8.48 9.57
N LEU A 40 27.56 8.78 9.91
CA LEU A 40 28.06 10.15 10.02
C LEU A 40 27.94 10.90 8.70
N GLN A 41 28.29 10.26 7.57
CA GLN A 41 28.14 10.86 6.24
C GLN A 41 26.67 11.17 5.91
N VAL A 42 25.76 10.23 6.17
CA VAL A 42 24.32 10.41 5.92
C VAL A 42 23.71 11.46 6.85
N ALA A 43 24.14 11.51 8.10
CA ALA A 43 23.72 12.52 9.06
C ALA A 43 24.18 13.92 8.61
N GLY A 44 25.42 14.05 8.11
CA GLY A 44 25.96 15.29 7.54
C GLY A 44 25.28 15.72 6.25
N ALA A 45 24.79 14.78 5.44
CA ALA A 45 24.00 15.06 4.24
C ALA A 45 22.56 15.56 4.53
N GLY A 46 22.17 15.69 5.81
CA GLY A 46 20.91 16.32 6.22
C GLY A 46 19.72 15.38 6.34
N ARG A 47 19.92 14.05 6.39
CA ARG A 47 18.82 13.12 6.65
C ARG A 47 18.27 13.32 8.07
N LYS A 48 16.96 13.57 8.18
CA LYS A 48 16.27 13.89 9.44
C LYS A 48 15.74 12.62 10.12
N THR A 49 16.36 12.22 11.23
CA THR A 49 15.90 11.14 12.12
C THR A 49 16.44 11.41 13.53
N PRO A 50 15.78 10.96 14.61
CA PRO A 50 16.27 11.18 15.98
C PRO A 50 17.73 10.75 16.18
N PHE A 51 18.12 9.59 15.65
CA PHE A 51 19.50 9.11 15.70
C PHE A 51 20.49 10.03 14.97
N TYR A 52 20.16 10.51 13.77
CA TYR A 52 21.05 11.42 13.02
C TYR A 52 21.10 12.82 13.62
N ASP A 53 20.00 13.30 14.17
CA ASP A 53 19.93 14.56 14.89
C ASP A 53 20.79 14.50 16.17
N TRP A 54 20.80 13.35 16.84
CA TRP A 54 21.68 13.08 17.98
C TRP A 54 23.15 12.97 17.57
N LEU A 55 23.49 12.21 16.51
CA LEU A 55 24.86 12.05 16.01
C LEU A 55 25.50 13.40 15.64
N ARG A 56 24.75 14.33 15.03
CA ARG A 56 25.27 15.66 14.66
C ARG A 56 25.68 16.53 15.85
N LYS A 57 25.22 16.20 17.06
CA LYS A 57 25.55 16.93 18.29
C LYS A 57 26.77 16.36 19.01
N GLN A 58 27.29 15.19 18.58
CA GLN A 58 28.40 14.52 19.26
C GLN A 58 29.73 14.79 18.56
N GLN A 59 30.83 14.75 19.33
CA GLN A 59 32.18 14.67 18.76
C GLN A 59 32.45 13.25 18.26
N ARG A 60 33.28 13.10 17.23
CA ARG A 60 33.45 11.79 16.56
C ARG A 60 34.23 10.81 17.43
N GLU A 61 35.12 11.33 18.25
CA GLU A 61 36.04 10.63 19.13
C GLU A 61 35.32 10.02 20.35
N ASP A 62 34.18 10.62 20.70
CA ASP A 62 33.29 10.18 21.77
C ASP A 62 32.34 9.06 21.33
N LEU A 63 32.19 8.81 20.03
CA LEU A 63 31.28 7.78 19.54
C LEU A 63 31.96 6.40 19.55
N ILE A 64 31.33 5.44 20.21
CA ILE A 64 31.70 4.04 20.19
C ILE A 64 30.66 3.24 19.41
N VAL A 65 31.14 2.34 18.56
CA VAL A 65 30.33 1.32 17.91
C VAL A 65 30.82 -0.05 18.32
N ASP A 66 29.97 -0.76 19.06
CA ASP A 66 30.28 -2.09 19.61
C ASP A 66 29.60 -3.17 18.76
N PRO A 67 30.32 -4.22 18.34
CA PRO A 67 29.70 -5.42 17.79
C PRO A 67 28.94 -6.13 18.92
N LEU A 68 27.63 -6.31 18.76
CA LEU A 68 26.78 -6.98 19.76
C LEU A 68 26.65 -8.47 19.46
N ASP A 69 26.44 -8.81 18.19
CA ASP A 69 26.14 -10.18 17.78
C ASP A 69 26.43 -10.40 16.29
N TRP A 70 26.62 -11.65 15.88
CA TRP A 70 26.86 -12.07 14.50
C TRP A 70 25.91 -13.18 14.10
N THR A 71 25.26 -13.06 12.95
CA THR A 71 24.39 -14.09 12.38
C THR A 71 24.95 -14.60 11.06
N ASP A 72 24.93 -15.92 10.86
CA ASP A 72 25.34 -16.54 9.59
C ASP A 72 24.23 -16.55 8.54
N GLY A 73 22.98 -16.26 8.92
CA GLY A 73 21.85 -16.07 8.01
C GLY A 73 21.48 -14.60 7.81
N LEU A 74 21.32 -14.17 6.55
CA LEU A 74 20.81 -12.84 6.21
C LEU A 74 19.32 -12.68 6.57
N ASP A 75 18.55 -13.77 6.49
CA ASP A 75 17.13 -13.78 6.84
C ASP A 75 16.94 -13.65 8.37
N GLU A 76 17.84 -14.24 9.16
CA GLU A 76 17.87 -14.20 10.62
C GLU A 76 18.37 -12.85 11.17
N LEU A 77 19.12 -12.09 10.37
CA LEU A 77 19.72 -10.82 10.76
C LEU A 77 18.65 -9.77 11.14
N GLY A 78 17.49 -9.81 10.46
CA GLY A 78 16.37 -8.93 10.78
C GLY A 78 15.72 -9.25 12.12
N GLU A 79 15.58 -10.53 12.44
CA GLU A 79 15.01 -11.00 13.72
C GLU A 79 15.97 -10.72 14.88
N ALA A 80 17.27 -10.92 14.67
CA ALA A 80 18.30 -10.57 15.66
C ALA A 80 18.31 -9.07 15.99
N GLU A 81 18.18 -8.20 14.98
CA GLU A 81 18.06 -6.74 15.21
C GLU A 81 16.83 -6.41 16.08
N ILE A 82 15.68 -7.04 15.80
CA ILE A 82 14.46 -6.85 16.58
C ILE A 82 14.66 -7.31 18.03
N ALA A 83 15.26 -8.48 18.22
CA ALA A 83 15.53 -9.04 19.55
C ALA A 83 16.42 -8.10 20.38
N TRP A 84 17.51 -7.60 19.80
CA TRP A 84 18.41 -6.67 20.49
C TRP A 84 17.77 -5.32 20.81
N ILE A 85 16.96 -4.76 19.90
CA ILE A 85 16.21 -3.52 20.17
C ILE A 85 15.21 -3.72 21.31
N SER A 86 14.54 -4.88 21.33
CA SER A 86 13.58 -5.23 22.38
C SER A 86 14.29 -5.40 23.74
N LEU A 87 15.37 -6.18 23.79
CA LEU A 87 16.15 -6.44 25.00
C LEU A 87 16.67 -5.14 25.61
N LEU A 88 17.37 -4.32 24.84
CA LEU A 88 17.96 -3.08 25.35
C LEU A 88 16.89 -2.07 25.79
N ARG A 89 15.72 -2.04 25.14
CA ARG A 89 14.58 -1.22 25.63
C ARG A 89 14.06 -1.71 26.97
N GLN A 90 13.96 -3.03 27.17
CA GLN A 90 13.55 -3.61 28.46
C GLN A 90 14.56 -3.32 29.57
N GLU A 91 15.85 -3.32 29.23
CA GLU A 91 16.95 -2.91 30.13
C GLU A 91 17.03 -1.39 30.37
N GLY A 92 16.13 -0.60 29.77
CA GLY A 92 16.01 0.84 30.01
C GLY A 92 16.92 1.70 29.13
N HIS A 93 17.55 1.13 28.08
CA HIS A 93 18.35 1.91 27.16
C HIS A 93 17.49 2.87 26.33
N PRO A 94 17.84 4.17 26.27
CA PRO A 94 17.09 5.19 25.52
C PRO A 94 17.42 5.13 24.02
N LEU A 95 17.01 4.06 23.35
CA LEU A 95 17.24 3.83 21.93
C LEU A 95 16.47 4.82 21.03
N LEU A 96 17.18 5.38 20.04
CA LEU A 96 16.67 6.32 19.04
C LEU A 96 16.20 5.63 17.74
N ASN A 97 16.07 4.29 17.76
CA ASN A 97 15.53 3.49 16.67
C ASN A 97 14.06 3.86 16.39
N LEU A 98 13.77 4.23 15.15
CA LEU A 98 12.42 4.63 14.70
C LEU A 98 11.42 3.47 14.62
N ALA A 99 11.91 2.28 14.31
CA ALA A 99 11.12 1.06 14.18
C ALA A 99 11.64 0.00 15.16
N ALA A 100 10.88 -1.09 15.31
CA ALA A 100 11.33 -2.25 16.07
C ALA A 100 12.49 -3.02 15.40
N GLY A 101 12.79 -2.76 14.12
CA GLY A 101 13.85 -3.44 13.34
C GLY A 101 13.27 -4.20 12.14
N GLY A 102 14.07 -5.05 11.50
CA GLY A 102 13.59 -6.05 10.54
C GLY A 102 13.74 -5.68 9.06
N LEU A 103 14.89 -5.12 8.68
CA LEU A 103 15.26 -4.84 7.27
C LEU A 103 14.37 -3.81 6.53
N GLY A 104 13.93 -2.76 7.23
CA GLY A 104 13.24 -1.62 6.59
C GLY A 104 12.49 -0.74 7.57
N PRO A 105 11.78 0.31 7.10
CA PRO A 105 10.84 1.08 7.92
C PRO A 105 9.55 0.29 8.22
N THR A 106 9.56 -1.03 8.00
CA THR A 106 8.54 -1.98 8.43
C THR A 106 8.37 -1.85 9.95
N GLY A 107 7.17 -1.49 10.39
CA GLY A 107 6.86 -1.30 11.81
C GLY A 107 6.85 0.15 12.32
N VAL A 108 7.19 1.16 11.50
CA VAL A 108 6.89 2.55 11.88
C VAL A 108 5.38 2.78 11.79
N VAL A 109 4.70 2.75 12.93
CA VAL A 109 3.29 3.14 13.01
C VAL A 109 3.21 4.65 12.94
N TRP A 110 2.59 5.16 11.88
CA TRP A 110 2.39 6.60 11.72
C TRP A 110 1.39 7.10 12.77
N THR A 111 1.65 8.26 13.38
CA THR A 111 0.64 8.92 14.22
C THR A 111 -0.52 9.42 13.35
N ALA A 112 -1.66 9.74 13.97
CA ALA A 112 -2.78 10.35 13.26
C ALA A 112 -2.35 11.65 12.53
N GLU A 113 -1.55 12.47 13.20
CA GLU A 113 -0.99 13.72 12.67
C GLU A 113 -0.06 13.46 11.47
N MET A 114 0.80 12.44 11.55
CA MET A 114 1.68 12.08 10.42
C MET A 114 0.88 11.63 9.20
N ARG A 115 -0.18 10.81 9.41
CA ARG A 115 -1.07 10.38 8.31
C ARG A 115 -1.79 11.57 7.72
N GLU A 116 -2.28 12.48 8.55
CA GLU A 116 -2.96 13.69 8.11
C GLU A 116 -2.03 14.62 7.31
N ALA A 117 -0.81 14.85 7.79
CA ALA A 117 0.19 15.63 7.07
C ALA A 117 0.58 14.98 5.72
N ALA A 118 0.65 13.64 5.62
CA ALA A 118 0.80 12.98 4.33
C ALA A 118 -0.44 13.14 3.45
N ARG A 119 -1.65 13.00 4.00
CA ARG A 119 -2.91 13.21 3.29
C ARG A 119 -2.91 14.59 2.66
N ILE A 120 -2.73 15.65 3.45
CA ILE A 120 -2.69 17.05 2.99
C ILE A 120 -1.66 17.24 1.86
N ARG A 121 -0.44 16.71 2.01
CA ARG A 121 0.61 16.80 0.97
C ARG A 121 0.28 16.03 -0.31
N SER A 122 -0.51 14.97 -0.20
CA SER A 122 -0.88 14.10 -1.34
C SER A 122 -2.15 14.56 -2.05
N THR A 123 -3.12 15.12 -1.30
CA THR A 123 -4.40 15.56 -1.81
C THR A 123 -4.19 16.67 -2.84
N GLY A 124 -4.75 16.51 -4.03
CA GLY A 124 -4.63 17.49 -5.12
C GLY A 124 -3.29 17.47 -5.86
N ARG A 125 -2.34 16.61 -5.49
CA ARG A 125 -1.08 16.46 -6.23
C ARG A 125 -1.36 15.91 -7.63
N LYS A 126 -1.17 16.75 -8.66
CA LYS A 126 -1.25 16.34 -10.07
C LYS A 126 -0.06 15.45 -10.40
N MET A 127 -0.25 14.14 -10.33
CA MET A 127 0.72 13.20 -10.86
C MET A 127 0.55 13.12 -12.37
N PRO A 128 1.62 13.33 -13.17
CA PRO A 128 1.53 13.14 -14.61
C PRO A 128 1.18 11.68 -14.88
N SER A 129 0.07 11.46 -15.59
CA SER A 129 -0.30 10.12 -15.99
C SER A 129 0.64 9.68 -17.11
N ARG A 130 1.47 8.67 -16.83
CA ARG A 130 2.38 8.09 -17.81
C ARG A 130 1.64 6.99 -18.57
N PHE A 131 1.43 7.19 -19.87
CA PHE A 131 0.74 6.24 -20.73
C PHE A 131 1.69 5.67 -21.79
N GLY A 132 1.34 4.53 -22.37
CA GLY A 132 2.14 3.91 -23.44
C GLY A 132 3.58 3.67 -23.00
N ALA A 133 4.54 4.06 -23.85
CA ALA A 133 5.97 3.84 -23.64
C ALA A 133 6.54 4.45 -22.35
N GLU A 134 5.92 5.50 -21.83
CA GLU A 134 6.36 6.17 -20.60
C GLU A 134 5.91 5.45 -19.34
N ALA A 135 4.96 4.50 -19.45
CA ALA A 135 4.47 3.76 -18.31
C ALA A 135 5.58 2.85 -17.73
N PRO A 136 5.82 2.83 -16.40
CA PRO A 136 6.89 2.04 -15.78
C PRO A 136 6.83 0.52 -16.06
N PHE A 137 5.63 0.04 -16.42
CA PHE A 137 5.36 -1.36 -16.74
C PHE A 137 5.00 -1.56 -18.21
N TYR A 138 5.35 -0.61 -19.09
CA TYR A 138 5.14 -0.78 -20.52
C TYR A 138 5.88 -2.02 -21.05
N GLN A 139 5.16 -2.85 -21.82
CA GLN A 139 5.61 -4.14 -22.35
C GLN A 139 6.06 -5.17 -21.29
N ARG A 140 5.91 -4.88 -20.00
CA ARG A 140 6.20 -5.83 -18.93
C ARG A 140 4.95 -6.66 -18.65
N ASN A 141 5.09 -7.97 -18.70
CA ASN A 141 4.03 -8.91 -18.39
C ASN A 141 4.41 -9.76 -17.17
N HIS A 142 3.42 -10.09 -16.34
CA HIS A 142 3.61 -11.06 -15.27
C HIS A 142 3.72 -12.48 -15.83
N SER A 143 4.58 -13.31 -15.24
CA SER A 143 4.72 -14.72 -15.62
C SER A 143 3.40 -15.46 -15.46
N ALA A 144 3.23 -16.56 -16.20
CA ALA A 144 2.04 -17.40 -16.07
C ALA A 144 1.85 -17.92 -14.64
N GLU A 145 2.94 -18.33 -13.99
CA GLU A 145 2.96 -18.79 -12.60
C GLU A 145 2.51 -17.71 -11.62
N GLN A 146 3.01 -16.48 -11.77
CA GLN A 146 2.62 -15.37 -10.91
C GLN A 146 1.14 -15.01 -11.08
N ARG A 147 0.63 -15.03 -12.31
CA ARG A 147 -0.81 -14.82 -12.59
C ARG A 147 -1.66 -15.93 -11.98
N ALA A 148 -1.23 -17.19 -12.07
CA ALA A 148 -1.92 -18.32 -11.47
C ALA A 148 -1.96 -18.19 -9.94
N LYS A 149 -0.82 -17.88 -9.29
CA LYS A 149 -0.73 -17.64 -7.85
C LYS A 149 -1.71 -16.57 -7.38
N TRP A 150 -1.75 -15.42 -8.05
CA TRP A 150 -2.70 -14.37 -7.69
C TRP A 150 -4.15 -14.74 -7.98
N SER A 151 -4.40 -15.50 -9.05
CA SER A 151 -5.75 -15.96 -9.35
C SER A 151 -6.27 -16.87 -8.25
N VAL A 152 -5.45 -17.81 -7.76
CA VAL A 152 -5.80 -18.68 -6.63
C VAL A 152 -6.00 -17.86 -5.36
N ALA A 153 -5.05 -16.98 -5.02
CA ALA A 153 -5.10 -16.18 -3.80
C ALA A 153 -6.30 -15.23 -3.73
N ARG A 154 -6.77 -14.70 -4.87
CA ARG A 154 -7.88 -13.75 -4.94
C ARG A 154 -9.24 -14.42 -5.17
N LYS A 155 -9.27 -15.68 -5.61
CA LYS A 155 -10.51 -16.38 -5.88
C LYS A 155 -11.32 -16.49 -4.59
N GLY A 156 -12.57 -16.01 -4.61
CA GLY A 156 -13.45 -16.02 -3.44
C GLY A 156 -13.29 -14.83 -2.49
N THR A 157 -12.26 -13.99 -2.66
CA THR A 157 -12.13 -12.77 -1.84
C THR A 157 -13.21 -11.75 -2.18
N ASN A 158 -13.78 -11.10 -1.16
CA ASN A 158 -14.87 -10.13 -1.30
C ASN A 158 -16.07 -10.67 -2.12
N VAL A 159 -16.48 -11.91 -1.86
CA VAL A 159 -17.67 -12.53 -2.45
C VAL A 159 -18.72 -12.76 -1.38
N GLY A 160 -19.99 -12.58 -1.71
CA GLY A 160 -21.09 -12.78 -0.74
C GLY A 160 -20.89 -11.90 0.49
N ALA A 161 -21.19 -12.45 1.67
CA ALA A 161 -21.08 -11.74 2.95
C ALA A 161 -19.68 -11.21 3.27
N ASP A 162 -18.62 -11.80 2.68
CA ASP A 162 -17.23 -11.37 2.89
C ASP A 162 -16.91 -10.06 2.15
N ASN A 163 -17.77 -9.61 1.23
CA ASN A 163 -17.64 -8.28 0.64
C ASN A 163 -18.12 -7.23 1.65
N PRO A 164 -17.30 -6.24 2.04
CA PRO A 164 -17.70 -5.18 2.97
C PRO A 164 -18.92 -4.36 2.55
N ASN A 165 -19.28 -4.42 1.26
CA ASN A 165 -20.44 -3.76 0.67
C ASN A 165 -21.60 -4.72 0.40
N TYR A 166 -21.50 -6.00 0.77
CA TYR A 166 -22.60 -6.95 0.63
C TYR A 166 -23.76 -6.57 1.53
N GLY A 167 -24.99 -6.66 1.01
CA GLY A 167 -26.20 -6.34 1.75
C GLY A 167 -26.40 -4.84 2.02
N LYS A 168 -25.43 -3.97 1.74
CA LYS A 168 -25.57 -2.51 1.90
C LYS A 168 -26.30 -1.91 0.71
N PHE A 169 -27.43 -1.27 0.97
CA PHE A 169 -28.27 -0.60 -0.02
C PHE A 169 -28.72 0.76 0.51
N GLY A 170 -29.17 1.65 -0.39
CA GLY A 170 -29.62 2.97 0.02
C GLY A 170 -28.55 3.70 0.83
N ALA A 171 -28.96 4.38 1.91
CA ALA A 171 -28.08 5.17 2.78
C ALA A 171 -26.89 4.40 3.35
N ASP A 172 -26.99 3.09 3.53
CA ASP A 172 -25.90 2.27 4.07
C ASP A 172 -24.78 2.00 3.05
N HIS A 173 -25.04 2.21 1.75
CA HIS A 173 -24.04 1.99 0.72
C HIS A 173 -23.04 3.16 0.67
N PRO A 174 -21.70 2.93 0.66
CA PRO A 174 -20.71 4.02 0.73
C PRO A 174 -20.78 5.06 -0.40
N SER A 175 -21.39 4.71 -1.54
CA SER A 175 -21.59 5.62 -2.68
C SER A 175 -23.00 6.23 -2.75
N PHE A 176 -23.84 6.03 -1.74
CA PHE A 176 -25.17 6.63 -1.72
C PHE A 176 -25.12 8.15 -1.70
N GLY A 177 -25.98 8.79 -2.47
CA GLY A 177 -25.97 10.25 -2.66
C GLY A 177 -24.81 10.79 -3.49
N HIS A 178 -23.81 9.97 -3.86
CA HIS A 178 -22.69 10.42 -4.67
C HIS A 178 -23.13 10.66 -6.13
N VAL A 179 -23.37 11.93 -6.48
CA VAL A 179 -23.71 12.36 -7.83
C VAL A 179 -22.52 13.05 -8.49
N MET A 180 -22.25 12.74 -9.76
CA MET A 180 -21.29 13.52 -10.55
C MET A 180 -21.82 14.94 -10.74
N SER A 181 -20.95 15.94 -10.69
CA SER A 181 -21.30 17.31 -11.08
C SER A 181 -21.71 17.38 -12.55
N GLU A 182 -22.54 18.36 -12.91
CA GLU A 182 -22.98 18.55 -14.29
C GLU A 182 -21.80 18.78 -15.24
N GLU A 183 -20.79 19.53 -14.81
CA GLU A 183 -19.56 19.75 -15.57
C GLU A 183 -18.81 18.42 -15.85
N ALA A 184 -18.67 17.56 -14.83
CA ALA A 184 -18.00 16.27 -14.99
C ALA A 184 -18.81 15.33 -15.90
N LYS A 185 -20.14 15.36 -15.82
CA LYS A 185 -21.02 14.62 -16.73
C LYS A 185 -20.89 15.11 -18.17
N ALA A 186 -20.87 16.42 -18.38
CA ALA A 186 -20.72 17.03 -19.70
C ALA A 186 -19.39 16.65 -20.34
N LYS A 187 -18.28 16.78 -19.60
CA LYS A 187 -16.94 16.38 -20.06
C LYS A 187 -16.85 14.90 -20.44
N LEU A 188 -17.42 14.02 -19.62
CA LEU A 188 -17.46 12.58 -19.90
C LEU A 188 -18.32 12.25 -21.13
N SER A 189 -19.42 12.97 -21.30
CA SER A 189 -20.33 12.84 -22.45
C SER A 189 -19.65 13.24 -23.74
N GLU A 190 -18.97 14.39 -23.74
CA GLU A 190 -18.18 14.89 -24.88
C GLU A 190 -17.10 13.88 -25.30
N GLN A 191 -16.33 13.36 -24.34
CA GLN A 191 -15.30 12.35 -24.59
C GLN A 191 -15.85 11.04 -25.19
N ARG A 192 -17.13 10.72 -25.00
CA ARG A 192 -17.75 9.46 -25.43
C ARG A 192 -18.73 9.62 -26.58
N LYS A 193 -18.85 10.81 -27.17
CA LYS A 193 -19.67 11.08 -28.35
C LYS A 193 -18.81 11.08 -29.61
N GLY A 194 -19.42 10.71 -30.73
CA GLY A 194 -18.78 10.74 -32.04
C GLY A 194 -17.45 9.99 -32.04
N ALA A 195 -16.47 10.53 -32.76
CA ALA A 195 -15.12 9.98 -32.88
C ALA A 195 -14.33 9.89 -31.57
N GLY A 196 -14.77 10.57 -30.49
CA GLY A 196 -14.14 10.45 -29.17
C GLY A 196 -14.40 9.08 -28.52
N ASN A 197 -15.48 8.40 -28.89
CA ASN A 197 -15.76 7.04 -28.42
C ASN A 197 -14.78 6.05 -29.08
N PRO A 198 -14.00 5.25 -28.32
CA PRO A 198 -13.10 4.24 -28.89
C PRO A 198 -13.78 3.19 -29.78
N ASN A 199 -15.10 3.03 -29.63
CA ASN A 199 -15.94 2.12 -30.42
C ASN A 199 -16.77 2.84 -31.50
N PHE A 200 -16.54 4.12 -31.78
CA PHE A 200 -17.26 4.84 -32.83
C PHE A 200 -17.04 4.17 -34.20
N GLY A 201 -18.13 3.94 -34.93
CA GLY A 201 -18.11 3.25 -36.23
C GLY A 201 -17.76 1.75 -36.16
N ARG A 202 -17.47 1.19 -34.98
CA ARG A 202 -17.16 -0.23 -34.82
C ARG A 202 -18.41 -1.01 -34.43
N SER A 203 -18.63 -2.14 -35.10
CA SER A 203 -19.67 -3.10 -34.72
C SER A 203 -19.03 -4.42 -34.29
N ALA A 204 -19.62 -5.09 -33.30
CA ALA A 204 -19.15 -6.42 -32.89
C ALA A 204 -19.43 -7.42 -34.02
N SER A 205 -18.44 -8.26 -34.34
CA SER A 205 -18.59 -9.34 -35.33
C SER A 205 -19.68 -10.33 -34.94
N ALA A 206 -20.27 -11.02 -35.92
CA ALA A 206 -21.30 -12.03 -35.68
C ALA A 206 -20.82 -13.10 -34.68
N GLU A 207 -19.57 -13.56 -34.81
CA GLU A 207 -18.94 -14.52 -33.90
C GLU A 207 -18.84 -13.98 -32.46
N THR A 208 -18.42 -12.71 -32.29
CA THR A 208 -18.33 -12.07 -30.97
C THR A 208 -19.72 -11.93 -30.34
N ARG A 209 -20.73 -11.59 -31.13
CA ARG A 209 -22.13 -11.50 -30.68
C ARG A 209 -22.65 -12.88 -30.26
N ALA A 210 -22.31 -13.94 -31.00
CA ALA A 210 -22.68 -15.31 -30.64
C ALA A 210 -22.02 -15.76 -29.33
N LYS A 211 -20.72 -15.53 -29.14
CA LYS A 211 -20.00 -15.81 -27.87
C LYS A 211 -20.63 -15.08 -26.69
N MET A 212 -20.90 -13.78 -26.85
CA MET A 212 -21.58 -12.98 -25.83
C MET A 212 -23.01 -13.46 -25.53
N SER A 213 -23.74 -13.92 -26.55
CA SER A 213 -25.09 -14.46 -26.42
C SER A 213 -25.09 -15.78 -25.64
N ALA A 214 -24.19 -16.71 -25.98
CA ALA A 214 -24.05 -18.00 -25.32
C ALA A 214 -23.81 -17.86 -23.80
N VAL A 215 -22.93 -16.94 -23.38
CA VAL A 215 -22.65 -16.68 -21.96
C VAL A 215 -23.85 -16.08 -21.22
N ARG A 216 -24.69 -15.31 -21.91
CA ARG A 216 -25.84 -14.61 -21.30
C ARG A 216 -27.10 -15.45 -21.27
N LYS A 217 -27.26 -16.37 -22.22
CA LYS A 217 -28.42 -17.26 -22.31
C LYS A 217 -28.53 -18.07 -21.00
N GLY A 218 -29.72 -18.10 -20.41
CA GLY A 218 -30.00 -18.80 -19.15
C GLY A 218 -29.56 -18.08 -17.88
N ARG A 219 -28.90 -16.91 -17.94
CA ARG A 219 -28.59 -16.12 -16.74
C ARG A 219 -29.78 -15.23 -16.36
N PRO A 220 -30.36 -15.36 -15.14
CA PRO A 220 -31.44 -14.49 -14.69
C PRO A 220 -30.96 -13.04 -14.66
N LYS A 221 -31.71 -12.14 -15.32
CA LYS A 221 -31.50 -10.70 -15.25
C LYS A 221 -32.74 -10.03 -14.66
N PRO A 222 -32.58 -9.17 -13.64
CA PRO A 222 -31.33 -8.77 -12.99
C PRO A 222 -30.73 -9.91 -12.15
N SER A 223 -29.39 -9.92 -12.01
CA SER A 223 -28.70 -10.93 -11.18
C SER A 223 -29.08 -10.85 -9.70
N SER A 224 -29.69 -9.75 -9.27
CA SER A 224 -30.36 -9.58 -7.98
C SER A 224 -31.59 -8.68 -8.18
N LYS A 225 -32.77 -9.17 -7.78
CA LYS A 225 -34.02 -8.40 -7.82
C LYS A 225 -33.92 -7.12 -6.97
N ARG A 226 -33.26 -7.19 -5.81
CA ARG A 226 -33.00 -6.03 -4.93
C ARG A 226 -32.05 -5.01 -5.55
N SER A 227 -31.02 -5.45 -6.30
CA SER A 227 -30.12 -4.51 -7.02
C SER A 227 -30.85 -3.73 -8.13
N ALA A 228 -31.76 -4.37 -8.86
CA ALA A 228 -32.59 -3.66 -9.83
C ALA A 228 -33.55 -2.69 -9.16
N HIS A 229 -34.14 -3.08 -8.03
CA HIS A 229 -34.95 -2.17 -7.22
C HIS A 229 -34.16 -0.92 -6.84
N THR A 230 -32.99 -1.07 -6.21
CA THR A 230 -32.17 0.08 -5.81
C THR A 230 -31.84 1.00 -6.99
N ARG A 231 -31.51 0.44 -8.17
CA ARG A 231 -31.19 1.25 -9.36
C ARG A 231 -32.39 2.03 -9.90
N HIS A 232 -33.56 1.41 -9.98
CA HIS A 232 -34.72 1.95 -10.68
C HIS A 232 -35.71 2.70 -9.77
N HIS A 233 -35.67 2.42 -8.47
CA HIS A 233 -36.52 3.01 -7.44
C HIS A 233 -35.72 3.89 -6.49
N THR A 234 -34.98 3.30 -5.55
CA THR A 234 -34.29 4.00 -4.45
C THR A 234 -33.38 5.12 -4.93
N ASN A 235 -32.46 4.84 -5.87
CA ASN A 235 -31.50 5.84 -6.37
C ASN A 235 -32.15 6.95 -7.20
N ARG A 236 -33.38 6.75 -7.67
CA ARG A 236 -34.13 7.73 -8.47
C ARG A 236 -35.23 8.41 -7.67
N GLY A 237 -35.42 8.06 -6.39
CA GLY A 237 -36.51 8.56 -5.56
C GLY A 237 -37.90 8.10 -6.01
N ILE A 238 -38.00 7.05 -6.83
CA ILE A 238 -39.27 6.57 -7.40
C ILE A 238 -39.81 5.44 -6.52
N LYS A 239 -40.93 5.65 -5.83
CA LYS A 239 -41.65 4.59 -5.11
C LYS A 239 -42.76 4.00 -6.00
N LYS A 240 -42.92 2.68 -5.98
CA LYS A 240 -44.05 1.98 -6.58
C LYS A 240 -44.70 1.07 -5.55
N ASP A 241 -46.00 1.23 -5.38
CA ASP A 241 -46.90 0.41 -4.57
C ASP A 241 -46.89 -1.09 -4.96
N THR A 242 -46.56 -1.40 -6.21
CA THR A 242 -46.50 -2.77 -6.75
C THR A 242 -45.13 -3.44 -6.58
N CYS A 243 -44.11 -2.70 -6.13
CA CYS A 243 -42.76 -3.24 -5.96
C CYS A 243 -42.56 -3.72 -4.52
N GLN A 244 -42.42 -5.02 -4.31
CA GLN A 244 -42.23 -5.64 -3.00
C GLN A 244 -41.17 -4.91 -2.15
N TYR A 245 -40.04 -4.53 -2.73
CA TYR A 245 -38.97 -3.85 -2.02
C TYR A 245 -39.27 -2.38 -1.71
N CYS A 246 -40.10 -1.69 -2.50
CA CYS A 246 -40.58 -0.34 -2.16
C CYS A 246 -41.51 -0.39 -0.94
N ILE A 247 -42.33 -1.45 -0.85
CA ILE A 247 -43.23 -1.68 0.28
C ILE A 247 -42.42 -2.01 1.53
N GLU A 248 -41.47 -2.95 1.42
CA GLU A 248 -40.54 -3.30 2.52
C GLU A 248 -39.74 -2.08 3.03
N ASP A 249 -39.21 -1.25 2.13
CA ASP A 249 -38.43 -0.05 2.51
C ASP A 249 -39.33 1.11 3.05
N SER A 250 -40.66 0.96 3.05
CA SER A 250 -41.62 1.98 3.54
C SER A 250 -42.32 1.62 4.85
N ASN A 251 -42.10 0.40 5.36
CA ASN A 251 -42.50 -0.05 6.71
C ASN A 251 -41.34 0.11 7.69
#